data_AF-A0A924LM92-F1
#
_entry.id   AF-A0A924LM92-F1
#
_cell.length_a   1.000
_cell.length_b   1.000
_cell.length_c   1.000
_cell.angle_alpha   90.00
_cell.angle_beta   90.00
_cell.angle_gamma   90.00
#
_symmetry.space_group_name_H-M   'P 1'
#
loop_
_entity.id
_entity.type
_entity.pdbx_description
1 polymer ?
#
loop_
_entity_poly.entity_id
_entity_poly.type
_entity_poly.pdbx_seq_one_letter_code
_entity_poly.pdbx_strand_id
1 'polypeptide(L)' 'MIGLLEIALFLAPFALFTVWRVAAPLLSPIIVWSAIGAVAILAGTAGWYMRETRHPKGVIYVPPHIEDGRIVPGHAADRR' A
#
# COMPACT_ATOMS: atom_id res chain seq x y z
N MET A 1 -12.55 -1.46 15.52
CA MET A 1 -12.45 -0.07 16.05
C MET A 1 -11.70 0.71 15.01
N ILE A 2 -12.25 1.82 14.50
CA ILE A 2 -11.53 2.69 13.56
C ILE A 2 -10.50 3.50 14.36
N GLY A 3 -9.23 3.38 14.02
CA GLY A 3 -8.15 4.16 14.62
C GLY A 3 -8.00 5.53 13.95
N LEU A 4 -7.19 6.40 14.57
CA LEU A 4 -6.92 7.75 14.09
C LEU A 4 -6.30 7.73 12.68
N LEU A 5 -5.48 6.72 12.38
CA LEU A 5 -4.86 6.53 11.07
C LEU A 5 -5.91 6.24 10.00
N GLU A 6 -6.89 5.37 10.25
CA GLU A 6 -7.96 5.10 9.30
C GLU A 6 -8.82 6.35 9.05
N ILE A 7 -9.09 7.15 10.07
CA ILE A 7 -9.79 8.44 9.91
C ILE A 7 -8.95 9.39 9.05
N ALA A 8 -7.65 9.49 9.31
CA ALA A 8 -6.75 10.34 8.55
C ALA A 8 -6.67 9.89 7.07
N LEU A 9 -6.55 8.58 6.81
CA LEU A 9 -6.54 8.02 5.46
C LEU A 9 -7.89 8.20 4.75
N PHE A 10 -9.00 8.08 5.48
CA PHE A 10 -10.33 8.35 4.96
C PHE A 10 -10.51 9.81 4.54
N LEU A 11 -9.97 10.75 5.33
CA LEU A 11 -10.03 12.18 5.04
C LEU A 11 -8.96 12.66 4.04
N ALA A 12 -7.89 11.89 3.85
CA ALA A 12 -6.77 12.23 2.97
C ALA A 12 -7.17 12.68 1.55
N PRO A 13 -8.04 11.96 0.79
CA PRO A 13 -8.40 12.41 -0.56
C PRO A 13 -9.10 13.77 -0.57
N PHE A 14 -9.94 14.06 0.42
CA PHE A 14 -10.63 15.35 0.54
C PHE A 14 -9.66 16.47 0.89
N ALA A 15 -8.79 16.24 1.88
CA ALA A 15 -7.76 17.19 2.27
C ALA A 15 -6.82 17.52 1.11
N LEU A 16 -6.35 16.49 0.38
CA LEU A 16 -5.46 16.65 -0.76
C LEU A 16 -6.14 17.44 -1.90
N PHE A 17 -7.41 17.16 -2.17
CA PHE A 17 -8.20 17.92 -3.15
C PHE A 17 -8.38 19.38 -2.73
N THR A 18 -8.70 19.66 -1.47
CA THR A 18 -8.84 21.03 -0.96
C THR A 18 -7.53 21.79 -1.07
N VAL A 19 -6.41 21.18 -0.66
CA VAL A 19 -5.07 21.76 -0.81
C VAL A 19 -4.76 22.06 -2.27
N TRP A 20 -5.01 21.12 -3.18
CA TRP A 20 -4.84 21.34 -4.61
C TRP A 20 -5.72 22.50 -5.12
N ARG A 21 -7.00 22.54 -4.76
CA ARG A 21 -7.94 23.55 -5.25
C ARG A 21 -7.55 24.98 -4.85
N VAL A 22 -6.92 25.13 -3.67
CA VAL A 22 -6.41 26.41 -3.16
C VAL A 22 -5.05 26.75 -3.74
N ALA A 23 -4.14 25.77 -3.85
CA ALA A 23 -2.77 25.99 -4.31
C ALA A 23 -2.63 26.06 -5.83
N ALA A 24 -3.44 25.34 -6.60
CA ALA A 24 -3.32 25.20 -8.06
C ALA A 24 -3.19 26.53 -8.83
N PRO A 25 -3.90 27.62 -8.50
CA PRO A 25 -3.71 28.91 -9.17
C PRO A 25 -2.32 29.53 -8.99
N LEU A 26 -1.58 29.10 -7.95
CA LEU A 26 -0.26 29.62 -7.58
C LEU A 26 0.88 28.67 -8.00
N LEU A 27 0.56 27.49 -8.52
CA LEU A 27 1.55 26.46 -8.82
C LEU A 27 2.06 26.57 -10.26
N SER A 28 3.39 26.60 -10.39
CA SER A 28 4.06 26.45 -11.67
C SER A 28 3.81 25.05 -12.25
N PRO A 29 3.69 24.90 -13.59
CA PRO A 29 3.61 23.60 -14.24
C PRO A 29 4.70 22.62 -13.81
N ILE A 30 5.90 23.12 -13.46
CA ILE A 30 7.00 22.26 -13.02
C ILE A 30 6.68 21.53 -11.72
N ILE A 31 5.96 22.17 -10.79
CA ILE A 31 5.59 21.57 -9.50
C ILE A 31 4.59 20.45 -9.72
N VAL A 32 3.65 20.65 -10.64
CA VAL A 32 2.67 19.62 -11.03
C VAL A 32 3.37 18.41 -11.64
N TRP A 33 4.30 18.63 -12.57
CA TRP A 33 5.07 17.56 -13.19
C TRP A 33 6.00 16.85 -12.19
N SER A 34 6.61 17.57 -11.25
CA SER A 34 7.40 16.98 -10.17
C SER A 34 6.54 16.10 -9.27
N ALA A 35 5.31 16.53 -8.92
CA ALA A 35 4.38 15.73 -8.14
C ALA A 35 3.97 14.45 -8.88
N ILE A 36 3.65 14.56 -10.17
CA ILE A 36 3.36 13.39 -11.03
C ILE A 36 4.57 12.45 -11.08
N GLY A 37 5.77 12.99 -11.26
CA GLY A 37 7.02 12.22 -11.28
C GLY A 37 7.26 11.47 -9.97
N ALA A 38 7.05 12.13 -8.83
CA ALA A 38 7.17 11.50 -7.51
C ALA A 38 6.16 10.34 -7.34
N VAL A 39 4.90 10.55 -7.73
CA VAL A 39 3.88 9.48 -7.70
C VAL A 39 4.26 8.33 -8.62
N ALA A 40 4.78 8.60 -9.81
CA ALA A 40 5.24 7.57 -10.74
C ALA A 40 6.41 6.74 -10.18
N ILE A 41 7.38 7.40 -9.52
CA ILE A 41 8.50 6.71 -8.86
C ILE A 41 7.99 5.81 -7.72
N LEU A 42 7.08 6.32 -6.88
CA LEU A 42 6.48 5.52 -5.80
C LEU A 42 5.71 4.31 -6.35
N ALA A 43 4.90 4.50 -7.39
CA ALA A 43 4.17 3.41 -8.03
C ALA A 43 5.11 2.38 -8.65
N GLY A 44 6.16 2.84 -9.35
CA GLY A 44 7.17 1.98 -9.96
C GLY A 44 7.96 1.16 -8.94
N THR A 45 8.41 1.80 -7.86
CA THR A 45 9.15 1.13 -6.78
C THR A 45 8.28 0.14 -6.01
N ALA A 46 7.02 0.49 -5.73
CA ALA A 46 6.05 -0.45 -5.13
C ALA A 46 5.79 -1.65 -6.06
N GLY A 47 5.60 -1.41 -7.36
CA GLY A 47 5.40 -2.47 -8.34
C GLY A 47 6.61 -3.40 -8.47
N TRP A 48 7.82 -2.83 -8.45
CA TRP A 48 9.07 -3.60 -8.43
C TRP A 48 9.18 -4.44 -7.16
N TYR A 49 8.95 -3.84 -5.99
CA TYR A 49 8.99 -4.54 -4.71
C TYR A 49 7.99 -5.69 -4.65
N MET A 50 6.73 -5.45 -5.06
CA MET A 50 5.69 -6.48 -5.13
C MET A 50 6.04 -7.65 -6.05
N ARG A 51 6.79 -7.38 -7.14
CA ARG A 51 7.27 -8.42 -8.04
C ARG A 51 8.37 -9.26 -7.38
N GLU A 52 9.26 -8.63 -6.63
CA GLU A 52 10.37 -9.30 -5.95
C GLU A 52 9.89 -10.13 -4.75
N THR A 53 8.96 -9.60 -3.95
CA THR A 53 8.41 -10.29 -2.78
C THR A 53 7.24 -11.21 -3.10
N ARG A 54 6.93 -11.41 -4.39
CA ARG A 54 5.81 -12.27 -4.79
C ARG A 54 6.14 -13.70 -4.44
N HIS A 55 5.25 -14.33 -3.68
CA HIS A 55 5.31 -15.76 -3.42
C HIS A 55 5.29 -16.57 -4.74
N PRO A 56 6.05 -17.67 -4.83
CA PRO A 56 6.03 -18.55 -6.00
C PRO A 56 4.61 -18.97 -6.39
N LYS A 57 4.38 -19.25 -7.67
CA LYS A 57 3.11 -19.85 -8.07
C LYS A 57 3.02 -21.25 -7.44
N GLY A 58 1.91 -21.53 -6.75
CA GLY A 58 1.67 -22.84 -6.15
C GLY A 58 1.78 -22.87 -4.62
N VAL A 59 2.27 -21.82 -3.97
CA VAL A 59 2.16 -21.72 -2.50
C VAL A 59 0.79 -21.19 -2.09
N ILE A 60 0.20 -21.83 -1.09
CA ILE A 60 -1.03 -21.45 -0.41
C ILE A 60 -0.70 -20.87 0.96
N TYR A 61 -1.49 -19.88 1.38
CA TYR A 61 -1.44 -19.39 2.75
C TYR A 61 -2.11 -20.41 3.67
N VAL A 62 -1.36 -20.89 4.66
CA VAL A 62 -1.88 -21.70 5.77
C VAL A 62 -2.15 -20.75 6.93
N PRO A 63 -3.39 -20.61 7.39
CA PRO A 63 -3.70 -19.75 8.52
C PRO A 63 -3.10 -20.31 9.82
N PRO A 64 -2.91 -19.45 10.84
CA PRO A 64 -2.53 -19.91 12.16
C PRO A 64 -3.51 -20.96 12.68
N HIS A 65 -3.01 -22.07 13.21
CA HIS A 65 -3.82 -23.17 13.72
C HIS A 65 -3.14 -23.85 14.91
N ILE A 66 -3.86 -24.76 15.56
CA ILE A 66 -3.32 -25.56 16.66
C ILE A 66 -3.02 -26.96 16.12
N GLU A 67 -1.78 -27.41 16.32
CA GLU A 67 -1.31 -28.75 16.00
C GLU A 67 -0.63 -29.31 17.25
N ASP A 68 -1.07 -30.48 17.72
CA ASP A 68 -0.56 -31.14 18.95
C ASP A 68 -0.50 -30.24 20.20
N GLY A 69 -1.52 -29.40 20.36
CA GLY A 69 -1.62 -28.47 21.50
C GLY A 69 -0.65 -27.28 21.44
N ARG A 70 0.08 -27.11 20.33
CA ARG A 70 0.94 -25.95 20.07
C ARG A 70 0.31 -25.04 19.03
N ILE A 71 0.47 -23.72 19.21
CA ILE A 71 0.04 -22.73 18.22
C ILE A 71 1.08 -22.67 17.12
N VAL A 72 0.69 -23.04 15.90
CA VAL A 72 1.50 -22.91 14.69
C VAL A 72 1.14 -21.57 14.02
N PRO A 73 2.12 -20.67 13.80
CA PRO A 73 1.86 -19.39 13.13
C PRO A 73 1.56 -19.59 11.65
N GLY A 74 0.80 -18.66 11.08
CA GLY A 74 0.46 -18.71 9.65
C GLY A 74 1.71 -18.61 8.77
N HIS A 75 1.79 -19.44 7.75
CA HIS A 75 2.93 -19.52 6.83
C HIS A 75 2.47 -19.83 5.41
N ALA A 76 3.36 -19.62 4.44
CA ALA A 76 3.16 -20.13 3.09
C ALA A 76 3.57 -21.60 3.03
N ALA A 77 2.80 -22.46 2.36
CA ALA A 77 3.14 -23.85 2.12
C ALA A 77 2.87 -24.22 0.66
N ASP A 78 3.63 -25.15 0.09
CA ASP A 78 3.34 -25.65 -1.25
C ASP A 78 2.00 -26.38 -1.28
N ARG A 79 1.21 -26.14 -2.33
CA ARG A 79 0.00 -26.89 -2.64
C ARG A 79 0.41 -28.26 -3.18
N ARG A 80 0.65 -29.21 -2.28
CA ARG A 80 0.76 -30.63 -2.62
C ARG A 80 -0.61 -31.21 -2.98
#